data_AF-A0A135UX26-F1
#
_entry.id   AF-A0A135UX26-F1
#
_cell.length_a   1.000
_cell.length_b   1.000
_cell.length_c   1.000
_cell.angle_alpha   90.00
_cell.angle_beta   90.00
_cell.angle_gamma   90.00
#
_symmetry.space_group_name_H-M   'P 1'
#
loop_
_entity.id
_entity.type
_entity.pdbx_description
1 polymer ?
#
loop_
_entity_poly.entity_id
_entity_poly.type
_entity_poly.pdbx_seq_one_letter_code
_entity_poly.pdbx_strand_id
1 'polypeptide(L)'
;MKHLHHEVSVRQDLERDKSHTIEKQRISECCDSVIRELDFQRSHVLVLTAKLESVTTMVRDLVNLRNTYTTETLTARTVTEAHTMRVIALLTLCFLPPTFVAGFLDMGYIDIKSERGMIKLDLKPGVWVYLAISLPLVVVILSTYLLWDRRNMRNVARQGSIV
;
A
#
# COMPACT_ATOMS: atom_id res chain seq x y z
N MET A 1 15.68 56.56 -85.62
CA MET A 1 15.24 55.20 -85.23
C MET A 1 16.03 54.57 -84.08
N LYS A 2 17.36 54.75 -83.94
CA LYS A 2 18.15 54.14 -82.84
C LYS A 2 17.77 54.60 -81.42
N HIS A 3 17.33 55.85 -81.24
CA HIS A 3 16.95 56.40 -79.93
C HIS A 3 15.67 55.77 -79.34
N LEU A 4 14.74 55.32 -80.18
CA LEU A 4 13.49 54.68 -79.76
C LEU A 4 13.70 53.23 -79.30
N HIS A 5 14.64 52.50 -79.90
CA HIS A 5 14.96 51.14 -79.45
C HIS A 5 15.59 51.13 -78.04
N HIS A 6 16.41 52.12 -77.72
CA HIS A 6 17.07 52.20 -76.41
C HIS A 6 16.09 52.50 -75.27
N GLU A 7 15.13 53.40 -75.46
CA GLU A 7 14.11 53.67 -74.43
C GLU A 7 13.17 52.47 -74.21
N VAL A 8 12.89 51.70 -75.27
CA VAL A 8 12.07 50.48 -75.16
C VAL A 8 12.81 49.40 -74.37
N SER A 9 14.11 49.19 -74.61
CA SER A 9 14.91 48.21 -73.85
C SER A 9 14.97 48.52 -72.36
N VAL A 10 15.21 49.79 -72.00
CA VAL A 10 15.31 50.22 -70.59
C VAL A 10 13.99 50.03 -69.83
N ARG A 11 12.86 50.30 -70.48
CA ARG A 11 11.53 50.06 -69.87
C ARG A 11 11.25 48.58 -69.68
N GLN A 12 11.70 47.75 -70.61
CA GLN A 12 11.50 46.30 -70.56
C GLN A 12 12.30 45.64 -69.42
N ASP A 13 13.50 46.16 -69.12
CA ASP A 13 14.31 45.68 -67.99
C ASP A 13 13.75 46.14 -66.63
N LEU A 14 13.18 47.35 -66.54
CA LEU A 14 12.55 47.86 -65.32
C LEU A 14 11.25 47.10 -64.96
N GLU A 15 10.47 46.67 -65.96
CA GLU A 15 9.28 45.82 -65.74
C GLU A 15 9.66 44.40 -65.31
N ARG A 16 10.81 43.90 -65.78
CA ARG A 16 11.35 42.60 -65.38
C ARG A 16 11.80 42.60 -63.91
N ASP A 17 12.45 43.67 -63.46
CA ASP A 17 12.92 43.83 -62.07
C ASP A 17 11.76 44.04 -61.07
N LYS A 18 10.73 44.81 -61.47
CA LYS A 18 9.48 44.93 -60.69
C LYS A 18 8.77 43.59 -60.52
N SER A 19 8.72 42.76 -61.57
CA SER A 19 8.10 41.42 -61.48
C SER A 19 8.80 40.52 -60.48
N HIS A 20 10.14 40.52 -60.46
CA HIS A 20 10.92 39.75 -59.48
C HIS A 20 10.69 40.20 -58.05
N THR A 21 10.51 41.51 -57.83
CA THR A 21 10.27 42.07 -56.49
C THR A 21 8.88 41.71 -55.96
N ILE A 22 7.87 41.73 -56.84
CA ILE A 22 6.50 41.33 -56.50
C ILE A 22 6.40 39.83 -56.18
N GLU A 23 7.12 38.98 -56.91
CA GLU A 23 7.13 37.53 -56.68
C GLU A 23 7.79 37.18 -55.33
N LYS A 24 8.91 37.82 -54.99
CA LYS A 24 9.53 37.65 -53.67
C LYS A 24 8.61 38.09 -52.53
N GLN A 25 7.89 39.19 -52.69
CA GLN A 25 6.98 39.69 -51.67
C GLN A 25 5.79 38.76 -51.47
N ARG A 26 5.22 38.22 -52.56
CA ARG A 26 4.18 37.19 -52.50
C ARG A 26 4.65 35.90 -51.82
N ILE A 27 5.88 35.47 -52.07
CA ILE A 27 6.45 34.29 -51.41
C ILE A 27 6.64 34.56 -49.91
N SER A 28 7.10 35.76 -49.52
CA SER A 28 7.21 36.15 -48.11
C SER A 28 5.87 36.13 -47.39
N GLU A 29 4.83 36.70 -48.01
CA GLU A 29 3.46 36.70 -47.47
C GLU A 29 2.88 35.28 -47.37
N CYS A 30 3.17 34.43 -48.37
CA CYS A 30 2.79 33.01 -48.33
C CYS A 30 3.48 32.30 -47.16
N CYS A 31 4.79 32.51 -46.99
CA CYS A 31 5.57 31.92 -45.90
C CYS A 31 5.02 32.34 -44.52
N ASP A 32 4.71 33.62 -44.34
CA ASP A 32 4.14 34.13 -43.10
C ASP A 32 2.77 33.52 -42.78
N SER A 33 1.95 33.26 -43.80
CA SER A 33 0.64 32.62 -43.59
C SER A 33 0.78 31.16 -43.15
N VAL A 34 1.70 30.40 -43.73
CA VAL A 34 1.98 29.01 -43.35
C VAL A 34 2.59 28.92 -41.94
N ILE A 35 3.48 29.85 -41.58
CA ILE A 35 4.05 29.91 -40.22
C ILE A 35 2.96 30.16 -39.18
N ARG A 36 2.05 31.10 -39.44
CA ARG A 36 0.91 31.37 -38.54
C ARG A 36 0.00 30.16 -38.38
N GLU A 37 -0.26 29.43 -39.46
CA GLU A 37 -1.07 28.21 -39.40
C GLU A 37 -0.38 27.11 -38.58
N LEU A 38 0.93 26.94 -38.74
CA LEU A 38 1.73 26.00 -37.94
C LEU A 38 1.74 26.35 -36.45
N ASP A 39 1.87 27.63 -36.11
CA ASP A 39 1.80 28.09 -34.71
C ASP A 39 0.41 27.87 -34.12
N PHE A 40 -0.63 28.10 -34.93
CA PHE A 40 -2.01 27.82 -34.53
C PHE A 40 -2.22 26.33 -34.23
N GLN A 41 -1.76 25.45 -35.13
CA GLN A 41 -1.77 23.99 -34.94
C GLN A 41 -1.01 23.57 -33.68
N ARG A 42 0.18 24.14 -33.42
CA ARG A 42 0.94 23.87 -32.19
C ARG A 42 0.16 24.25 -30.94
N SER A 43 -0.56 25.37 -30.96
CA SER A 43 -1.37 25.82 -29.85
C SER A 43 -2.47 24.81 -29.50
N HIS A 44 -3.11 24.23 -30.51
CA HIS A 44 -4.09 23.15 -30.32
C HIS A 44 -3.49 21.90 -29.68
N VAL A 45 -2.31 21.48 -30.12
CA VAL A 45 -1.61 20.33 -29.56
C VAL A 45 -1.23 20.58 -28.10
N LEU A 46 -0.75 21.78 -27.77
CA LEU A 46 -0.34 22.15 -26.41
C LEU A 46 -1.52 22.10 -25.43
N VAL A 47 -2.68 22.63 -25.83
CA VAL A 47 -3.90 22.59 -25.01
C VAL A 47 -4.38 21.15 -24.81
N LEU A 48 -4.33 20.30 -25.85
CA LEU A 48 -4.69 18.89 -25.74
C LEU A 48 -3.75 18.15 -24.79
N THR A 49 -2.45 18.39 -24.88
CA THR A 49 -1.47 17.79 -23.94
C THR A 49 -1.72 18.22 -22.51
N ALA A 50 -2.01 19.51 -22.25
CA ALA A 50 -2.33 20.00 -20.91
C ALA A 50 -3.60 19.35 -20.33
N LYS A 51 -4.63 19.16 -21.16
CA LYS A 51 -5.86 18.46 -20.74
C LYS A 51 -5.59 16.98 -20.43
N LEU A 52 -4.75 16.30 -21.21
CA LEU A 52 -4.37 14.91 -20.96
C LEU A 52 -3.61 14.76 -19.65
N GLU A 53 -2.70 15.69 -19.33
CA GLU A 53 -2.01 15.69 -18.04
C GLU A 53 -2.98 15.82 -16.88
N SER A 54 -3.94 16.75 -16.96
CA SER A 54 -4.97 16.93 -15.92
C SER A 54 -5.89 15.72 -15.74
N VAL A 55 -6.26 15.03 -16.83
CA VAL A 55 -7.04 13.78 -16.74
C VAL A 55 -6.19 12.70 -16.08
N THR A 56 -4.91 12.62 -16.41
CA THR A 56 -4.00 11.63 -15.83
C THR A 56 -3.81 11.85 -14.33
N THR A 57 -3.67 13.10 -13.87
CA THR A 57 -3.60 13.40 -12.43
C THR A 57 -4.90 13.02 -11.73
N MET A 58 -6.06 13.36 -12.29
CA MET A 58 -7.36 12.99 -11.73
C MET A 58 -7.52 11.46 -11.62
N VAL A 59 -7.11 10.70 -12.63
CA VAL A 59 -7.15 9.22 -12.58
C VAL A 59 -6.25 8.70 -11.46
N ARG A 60 -5.04 9.24 -11.28
CA ARG A 60 -4.16 8.84 -10.17
C ARG A 60 -4.80 9.13 -8.81
N ASP A 61 -5.41 10.30 -8.65
CA ASP A 61 -6.07 10.67 -7.40
C ASP A 61 -7.27 9.77 -7.09
N LEU A 62 -8.07 9.43 -8.11
CA LEU A 62 -9.18 8.48 -7.97
C LEU A 62 -8.69 7.07 -7.61
N VAL A 63 -7.60 6.60 -8.23
CA VAL A 63 -6.99 5.30 -7.88
C VAL A 63 -6.46 5.32 -6.45
N ASN A 64 -5.82 6.41 -6.02
CA ASN A 64 -5.35 6.55 -4.65
C ASN A 64 -6.51 6.57 -3.66
N LEU A 65 -7.58 7.34 -3.92
CA LEU A 65 -8.79 7.36 -3.09
C LEU A 65 -9.43 5.96 -2.98
N ARG A 66 -9.52 5.26 -4.11
CA ARG A 66 -10.03 3.88 -4.16
C ARG A 66 -9.15 2.94 -3.37
N ASN A 67 -7.84 3.07 -3.50
CA ASN A 67 -6.87 2.27 -2.75
C ASN A 67 -7.02 2.52 -1.25
N THR A 68 -7.14 3.78 -0.81
CA THR A 68 -7.41 4.13 0.60
C THR A 68 -8.66 3.42 1.12
N TYR A 69 -9.78 3.49 0.40
CA TYR A 69 -11.00 2.79 0.78
C TYR A 69 -10.83 1.26 0.85
N THR A 70 -10.14 0.66 -0.12
CA THR A 70 -9.85 -0.78 -0.06
C THR A 70 -8.90 -1.14 1.07
N THR A 71 -7.91 -0.28 1.37
CA THR A 71 -6.99 -0.49 2.49
C THR A 71 -7.69 -0.36 3.83
N GLU A 72 -8.76 0.43 3.97
CA GLU A 72 -9.57 0.47 5.20
C GLU A 72 -10.24 -0.89 5.45
N THR A 73 -10.90 -1.44 4.43
CA THR A 73 -11.56 -2.75 4.55
C THR A 73 -10.57 -3.88 4.74
N LEU A 74 -9.39 -3.79 4.10
CA LEU A 74 -8.31 -4.76 4.26
C LEU A 74 -7.71 -4.65 5.66
N THR A 75 -7.49 -3.44 6.19
CA THR A 75 -6.98 -3.21 7.54
C THR A 75 -7.91 -3.76 8.61
N ALA A 76 -9.23 -3.61 8.45
CA ALA A 76 -10.20 -4.21 9.36
C ALA A 76 -10.10 -5.75 9.39
N ARG A 77 -9.89 -6.36 8.21
CA ARG A 77 -9.72 -7.82 8.08
C ARG A 77 -8.37 -8.27 8.64
N THR A 78 -7.28 -7.55 8.39
CA THR A 78 -5.95 -7.90 8.92
C THR A 78 -5.86 -7.74 10.43
N VAL A 79 -6.58 -6.78 11.04
CA VAL A 79 -6.68 -6.68 12.51
C VAL A 79 -7.35 -7.92 13.10
N THR A 80 -8.38 -8.44 12.44
CA THR A 80 -9.06 -9.68 12.86
C THR A 80 -8.15 -10.90 12.69
N GLU A 81 -7.42 -10.97 11.58
CA GLU A 81 -6.44 -12.04 11.32
C GLU A 81 -5.29 -12.03 12.32
N ALA A 82 -4.79 -10.83 12.69
CA ALA A 82 -3.77 -10.66 13.72
C ALA A 82 -4.28 -11.10 15.12
N HIS A 83 -5.57 -10.95 15.41
CA HIS A 83 -6.16 -11.49 16.63
C HIS A 83 -6.09 -13.02 16.65
N THR A 84 -6.48 -13.68 15.55
CA THR A 84 -6.38 -15.15 15.41
C THR A 84 -4.93 -15.63 15.57
N MET A 85 -3.97 -14.94 14.97
CA MET A 85 -2.55 -15.26 15.11
C MET A 85 -2.08 -15.21 16.57
N ARG A 86 -2.52 -14.19 17.33
CA ARG A 86 -2.21 -14.05 18.76
C ARG A 86 -2.83 -15.18 19.59
N VAL A 87 -4.05 -15.60 19.27
CA VAL A 87 -4.72 -16.71 19.98
C VAL A 87 -3.93 -18.01 19.82
N ILE A 88 -3.45 -18.34 18.63
CA ILE A 88 -2.65 -19.56 18.39
C ILE A 88 -1.33 -19.51 19.17
N ALA A 89 -0.63 -18.37 19.15
CA ALA A 89 0.62 -18.20 19.90
C ALA A 89 0.40 -18.30 21.43
N LEU A 90 -0.75 -17.83 21.94
CA LEU A 90 -1.10 -17.99 23.35
C LEU A 90 -1.43 -19.44 23.70
N LEU A 91 -2.08 -20.18 22.80
CA LEU A 91 -2.33 -21.61 22.99
C LEU A 91 -1.00 -22.38 23.08
N THR A 92 -0.04 -22.14 22.18
CA THR A 92 1.25 -22.84 22.27
C THR A 92 1.99 -22.52 23.56
N LEU A 93 1.97 -21.27 24.02
CA LEU A 93 2.53 -20.86 25.31
C LEU A 93 1.79 -21.46 26.51
N CYS A 94 0.49 -21.70 26.39
CA CYS A 94 -0.32 -22.36 27.41
C CYS A 94 -0.03 -23.87 27.49
N PHE A 95 0.22 -24.50 26.35
CA PHE A 95 0.45 -25.95 26.27
C PHE A 95 1.89 -26.35 26.58
N LEU A 96 2.85 -25.45 26.37
CA LEU A 96 4.27 -25.74 26.59
C LEU A 96 4.58 -26.15 28.05
N PRO A 97 4.07 -25.46 29.09
CA PRO A 97 4.39 -25.84 30.46
C PRO A 97 3.71 -27.12 30.96
N PRO A 98 2.41 -27.38 30.71
CA PRO A 98 1.80 -28.66 31.02
C PRO A 98 2.48 -29.83 30.31
N THR A 99 2.94 -29.64 29.07
CA THR A 99 3.69 -30.67 28.34
C THR A 99 5.04 -30.95 29.01
N PHE A 100 5.72 -29.91 29.48
CA PHE A 100 6.94 -30.05 30.29
C PHE A 100 6.66 -30.79 31.63
N VAL A 101 5.51 -30.53 32.27
CA VAL A 101 5.02 -31.25 33.46
C VAL A 101 4.80 -32.73 33.20
N ALA A 102 4.11 -33.06 32.11
CA ALA A 102 3.89 -34.45 31.74
C ALA A 102 5.21 -35.17 31.47
N GLY A 103 6.12 -34.58 30.69
CA GLY A 103 7.43 -35.17 30.40
C GLY A 103 8.31 -35.34 31.63
N PHE A 104 8.27 -34.38 32.57
CA PHE A 104 9.03 -34.49 33.81
C PHE A 104 8.48 -35.59 34.74
N LEU A 105 7.15 -35.78 34.77
CA LEU A 105 6.52 -36.88 35.49
C LEU A 105 6.82 -38.25 34.86
N ASP A 106 6.84 -38.31 33.53
CA ASP A 106 7.10 -39.53 32.74
C ASP A 106 8.54 -40.05 32.92
N MET A 107 9.49 -39.17 33.21
CA MET A 107 10.87 -39.53 33.58
C MET A 107 11.00 -40.25 34.94
N GLY A 108 9.89 -40.61 35.60
CA GLY A 108 9.88 -41.56 36.71
C GLY A 108 10.25 -40.99 38.07
N TYR A 109 10.07 -39.68 38.29
CA TYR A 109 10.35 -39.04 39.59
C TYR A 109 9.33 -39.37 40.69
N ILE A 110 8.19 -39.98 40.34
CA ILE A 110 7.18 -40.49 41.29
C ILE A 110 7.41 -41.98 41.48
N ASP A 111 8.03 -42.38 42.59
CA ASP A 111 8.22 -43.79 42.96
C ASP A 111 7.14 -44.18 44.00
N ILE A 112 6.23 -45.08 43.63
CA ILE A 112 5.13 -45.53 44.50
C ILE A 112 5.62 -46.79 45.23
N LYS A 113 6.24 -46.62 46.40
CA LYS A 113 6.66 -47.77 47.23
C LYS A 113 5.54 -48.19 48.19
N SER A 114 4.94 -49.34 47.88
CA SER A 114 3.95 -49.99 48.76
C SER A 114 4.65 -50.95 49.72
N GLU A 115 5.10 -50.45 50.88
CA GLU A 115 5.47 -51.31 52.01
C GLU A 115 4.25 -51.43 52.96
N ARG A 116 3.70 -52.65 53.04
CA ARG A 116 2.81 -53.09 54.13
C ARG A 116 1.41 -52.45 54.18
N GLY A 117 0.69 -52.44 53.05
CA GLY A 117 -0.75 -52.14 53.01
C GLY A 117 -1.13 -50.67 53.26
N MET A 118 -0.15 -49.79 53.48
CA MET A 118 -0.33 -48.35 53.46
C MET A 118 0.46 -47.78 52.28
N ILE A 119 -0.24 -47.17 51.33
CA ILE A 119 0.34 -46.54 50.15
C ILE A 119 1.12 -45.31 50.62
N LYS A 120 2.43 -45.44 50.85
CA LYS A 120 3.30 -44.30 51.13
C LYS A 120 3.84 -43.81 49.79
N LEU A 121 3.24 -42.74 49.29
CA LEU A 121 3.78 -41.97 48.17
C LEU A 121 5.08 -41.30 48.65
N ASP A 122 6.22 -41.91 48.36
CA ASP A 122 7.53 -41.32 48.63
C ASP A 122 7.83 -40.31 47.51
N LEU A 123 7.12 -39.19 47.57
CA LEU A 123 7.33 -38.06 46.67
C LEU A 123 8.72 -37.51 46.97
N LYS A 124 9.70 -37.80 46.10
CA LYS A 124 11.01 -37.13 46.15
C LYS A 124 10.77 -35.62 46.28
N PRO A 125 11.51 -34.89 47.13
CA PRO A 125 11.25 -33.47 47.43
C PRO A 125 11.24 -32.54 46.20
N GLY A 126 11.81 -32.98 45.06
CA GLY A 126 11.70 -32.28 43.77
C GLY A 126 10.29 -32.20 43.19
N VAL A 127 9.40 -33.17 43.46
CA VAL A 127 8.01 -33.17 42.94
C VAL A 127 7.18 -32.06 43.60
N TRP A 128 7.43 -31.75 44.88
CA TRP A 128 6.70 -30.70 45.60
C TRP A 128 7.09 -29.29 45.12
N VAL A 129 8.39 -29.06 44.88
CA VAL A 129 8.89 -27.81 44.26
C VAL A 129 8.34 -27.65 42.85
N TYR A 130 8.21 -28.76 42.11
CA TYR A 130 7.67 -28.75 40.77
C TYR A 130 6.16 -28.45 40.73
N LEU A 131 5.38 -29.07 41.61
CA LEU A 131 3.96 -28.75 41.78
C LEU A 131 3.76 -27.28 42.17
N ALA A 132 4.62 -26.77 43.05
CA ALA A 132 4.62 -25.38 43.48
C ALA A 132 4.97 -24.37 42.35
N ILE A 133 5.64 -24.82 41.27
CA ILE A 133 5.97 -24.00 40.09
C ILE A 133 4.93 -24.17 38.98
N SER A 134 4.41 -25.37 38.80
CA SER A 134 3.37 -25.68 37.80
C SER A 134 2.06 -24.95 38.11
N LEU A 135 1.63 -24.95 39.38
CA LEU A 135 0.40 -24.30 39.81
C LEU A 135 0.36 -22.79 39.52
N PRO A 136 1.37 -21.97 39.90
CA PRO A 136 1.37 -20.56 39.57
C PRO A 136 1.47 -20.32 38.07
N LEU A 137 2.11 -21.21 37.32
CA LEU A 137 2.23 -21.07 35.87
C LEU A 137 0.87 -21.24 35.17
N VAL A 138 0.06 -22.21 35.60
CA VAL A 138 -1.34 -22.35 35.16
C VAL A 138 -2.15 -21.11 35.55
N VAL A 139 -1.96 -20.60 36.77
CA VAL A 139 -2.64 -19.38 37.24
C VAL A 139 -2.23 -18.15 36.42
N VAL A 140 -0.96 -18.02 36.02
CA VAL A 140 -0.47 -16.92 35.17
C VAL A 140 -1.13 -16.96 33.80
N ILE A 141 -1.25 -18.14 33.20
CA ILE A 141 -1.92 -18.31 31.91
C ILE A 141 -3.41 -17.97 32.02
N LEU A 142 -4.10 -18.52 33.03
CA LEU A 142 -5.51 -18.25 33.28
C LEU A 142 -5.76 -16.77 33.58
N SER A 143 -4.89 -16.15 34.37
CA SER A 143 -4.94 -14.72 34.72
C SER A 143 -4.74 -13.85 33.48
N THR A 144 -3.79 -14.20 32.61
CA THR A 144 -3.56 -13.48 31.35
C THR A 144 -4.79 -13.57 30.44
N TYR A 145 -5.39 -14.76 30.33
CA TYR A 145 -6.62 -14.95 29.56
C TYR A 145 -7.80 -14.16 30.14
N LEU A 146 -8.06 -14.28 31.45
CA LEU A 146 -9.16 -13.56 32.11
C LEU A 146 -8.96 -12.04 32.09
N LEU A 147 -7.72 -11.55 32.23
CA LEU A 147 -7.41 -10.13 32.11
C LEU A 147 -7.61 -9.62 30.68
N TRP A 148 -7.22 -10.40 29.68
CA TRP A 148 -7.44 -10.08 28.28
C TRP A 148 -8.92 -10.07 27.93
N ASP A 149 -9.64 -11.13 28.29
CA ASP A 149 -11.07 -11.30 28.03
C ASP A 149 -11.89 -10.23 28.75
N ARG A 150 -11.59 -9.95 30.04
CA ARG A 150 -12.23 -8.86 30.79
C ARG A 150 -11.94 -7.47 30.21
N ARG A 151 -10.73 -7.26 29.66
CA ARG A 151 -10.40 -6.01 28.94
C ARG A 151 -11.13 -5.93 27.59
N ASN A 152 -11.25 -7.04 26.89
CA ASN A 152 -11.93 -7.10 25.60
C ASN A 152 -13.46 -6.97 25.74
N MET A 153 -14.07 -7.62 26.72
CA MET A 153 -15.50 -7.49 27.04
C MET A 153 -15.89 -6.06 27.44
N ARG A 154 -15.01 -5.32 28.13
CA ARG A 154 -15.22 -3.89 28.41
C ARG A 154 -15.27 -3.04 27.13
N ASN A 155 -14.61 -3.47 26.06
CA ASN A 155 -14.61 -2.79 24.77
C ASN A 155 -15.76 -3.28 23.87
N VAL A 156 -16.14 -4.55 23.96
CA VAL A 156 -17.29 -5.12 23.23
C VAL A 156 -18.63 -4.59 23.74
N ALA A 157 -18.77 -4.36 25.06
CA ALA A 157 -19.96 -3.70 25.63
C ALA A 157 -20.15 -2.24 25.17
N ARG A 158 -19.10 -1.60 24.62
CA ARG A 158 -19.19 -0.27 23.99
C ARG A 158 -19.48 -0.32 22.49
N GLN A 159 -19.15 -1.41 21.80
CA GLN A 159 -19.39 -1.55 20.35
C GLN A 159 -20.78 -2.09 19.99
N GLY A 160 -21.46 -2.78 20.90
CA GLY A 160 -22.85 -3.25 20.68
C GLY A 160 -23.95 -2.18 20.82
N SER A 161 -23.59 -0.92 21.10
CA SER A 161 -24.54 0.21 21.22
C SER A 161 -24.46 1.21 20.06
N ILE A 162 -23.59 0.96 19.07
CA ILE A 162 -23.52 1.72 17.82
C ILE A 162 -23.58 0.72 16.65
N VAL A 163 -24.66 -0.05 16.59
CA VAL A 163 -25.27 -0.56 15.35
C VAL A 163 -26.78 -0.50 15.56
#